data_AF-G4NNC8-F1
#
_entry.id   AF-G4NNC8-F1
#
_cell.length_a   1.000
_cell.length_b   1.000
_cell.length_c   1.000
_cell.angle_alpha   90.00
_cell.angle_beta   90.00
_cell.angle_gamma   90.00
#
_symmetry.space_group_name_H-M   'P 1'
#
loop_
_entity.id
_entity.type
_entity.pdbx_description
1 polymer ?
#
loop_
_entity_poly.entity_id
_entity_poly.type
_entity_poly.pdbx_seq_one_letter_code
_entity_poly.pdbx_strand_id
1 'polypeptide(L)'
;MTIPPLKLVQAARPLYDQQLHKLSREEKLSLQGEIRTHEVRSVPLVFFAMLAAVGAFLALCIGGVLCCIDNVVFLSEIFLPFILPGILSLLLIALLLRLAWKEQKLAAQKQQRIAASCYFESLALCRTYKSGAPSVKGLVNFIQSEILPSGFSKRFKFAVLTQAKPSLLTKKIQLTKTPFDETIETAFSHIREGLYLSESEQRDHDKKLDNEANTSPKG
;
A
#
# COMPACT_ATOMS: atom_id res chain seq x y z
N MET A 1 -25.34 -34.98 -7.50
CA MET A 1 -24.49 -34.74 -6.31
C MET A 1 -23.39 -33.76 -6.69
N THR A 2 -23.63 -32.48 -6.50
CA THR A 2 -22.71 -31.38 -6.86
C THR A 2 -22.23 -30.74 -5.57
N ILE A 3 -20.97 -30.99 -5.22
CA ILE A 3 -20.33 -30.39 -4.04
C ILE A 3 -20.17 -28.89 -4.33
N PRO A 4 -20.66 -27.99 -3.45
CA PRO A 4 -20.61 -26.55 -3.71
C PRO A 4 -19.17 -26.00 -3.66
N PRO A 5 -18.85 -24.97 -4.46
CA PRO A 5 -17.50 -24.43 -4.65
C PRO A 5 -16.88 -23.75 -3.41
N LEU A 6 -17.62 -23.67 -2.29
CA LEU A 6 -17.09 -23.10 -1.04
C LEU A 6 -15.98 -23.94 -0.40
N LYS A 7 -15.95 -25.26 -0.62
CA LYS A 7 -14.89 -26.11 -0.06
C LYS A 7 -13.53 -25.92 -0.76
N LEU A 8 -13.51 -25.45 -2.00
CA LEU A 8 -12.27 -25.12 -2.72
C LEU A 8 -11.67 -23.78 -2.28
N VAL A 9 -12.50 -22.81 -1.86
CA VAL A 9 -12.03 -21.53 -1.30
C VAL A 9 -11.46 -21.71 0.12
N GLN A 10 -12.01 -22.65 0.91
CA GLN A 10 -11.44 -23.02 2.21
C GLN A 10 -10.18 -23.90 2.09
N ALA A 11 -10.06 -24.71 1.04
CA ALA A 11 -8.84 -25.48 0.75
C ALA A 11 -7.70 -24.61 0.20
N ALA A 12 -8.00 -23.42 -0.35
CA ALA A 12 -6.99 -22.44 -0.79
C ALA A 12 -6.44 -21.57 0.34
N ARG A 13 -7.10 -21.55 1.51
CA ARG A 13 -6.66 -20.79 2.69
C ARG A 13 -5.31 -21.24 3.26
N PRO A 14 -5.04 -22.55 3.46
CA PRO A 14 -3.71 -23.00 3.91
C PRO A 14 -2.61 -22.81 2.85
N LEU A 15 -2.95 -22.75 1.55
CA LEU A 15 -2.00 -22.45 0.47
C LEU A 15 -1.61 -20.96 0.43
N TYR A 16 -2.52 -20.06 0.83
CA TYR A 16 -2.25 -18.63 1.02
C TYR A 16 -1.43 -18.38 2.30
N ASP A 17 -1.64 -19.19 3.34
CA ASP A 17 -0.87 -19.15 4.59
C ASP A 17 0.57 -19.73 4.43
N GLN A 18 0.83 -20.58 3.42
CA GLN A 18 2.19 -21.07 3.09
C GLN A 18 2.95 -20.23 2.05
N GLN A 19 2.27 -19.45 1.21
CA GLN A 19 2.92 -18.53 0.25
C GLN A 19 3.35 -17.18 0.85
N LEU A 20 3.19 -17.03 2.16
CA LEU A 20 3.94 -16.14 3.05
C LEU A 20 5.39 -16.63 3.23
N HIS A 21 5.97 -17.15 2.14
CA HIS A 21 7.37 -17.49 2.04
C HIS A 21 8.15 -16.19 2.24
N LYS A 22 9.07 -16.22 3.19
CA LYS A 22 10.14 -15.23 3.34
C LYS A 22 10.65 -14.89 1.94
N LEU A 23 10.24 -13.75 1.41
CA LEU A 23 10.59 -13.33 0.06
C LEU A 23 12.10 -13.13 0.04
N SER A 24 12.76 -13.77 -0.92
CA SER A 24 14.18 -13.54 -1.15
C SER A 24 14.42 -12.07 -1.50
N ARG A 25 15.67 -11.61 -1.33
CA ARG A 25 16.05 -10.23 -1.65
C ARG A 25 15.76 -9.88 -3.12
N GLU A 26 15.95 -10.83 -4.02
CA GLU A 26 15.72 -10.67 -5.45
C GLU A 26 14.22 -10.56 -5.76
N GLU A 27 13.37 -11.40 -5.16
CA GLU A 27 11.92 -11.32 -5.32
C GLU A 27 11.33 -10.03 -4.74
N LYS A 28 11.88 -9.55 -3.62
CA LYS A 28 11.50 -8.23 -3.06
C LYS A 28 11.80 -7.09 -4.03
N LEU A 29 12.95 -7.13 -4.70
CA LEU A 29 13.36 -6.12 -5.68
C LEU A 29 12.56 -6.22 -6.99
N SER A 30 12.29 -7.43 -7.48
CA SER A 30 11.46 -7.63 -8.68
C SER A 30 10.03 -7.14 -8.44
N LEU A 31 9.44 -7.46 -7.28
CA LEU A 31 8.12 -6.97 -6.90
C LEU A 31 8.05 -5.44 -6.80
N GLN A 32 9.11 -4.77 -6.34
CA GLN A 32 9.17 -3.30 -6.38
C GLN A 32 9.11 -2.78 -7.82
N GLY A 33 9.84 -3.41 -8.75
CA GLY A 33 9.78 -3.07 -10.17
C GLY A 33 8.39 -3.25 -10.76
N GLU A 34 7.72 -4.35 -10.42
CA GLU A 34 6.35 -4.62 -10.84
C GLU A 34 5.33 -3.63 -10.25
N ILE A 35 5.46 -3.28 -8.96
CA ILE A 35 4.61 -2.27 -8.30
C ILE A 35 4.71 -0.94 -9.05
N ARG A 36 5.94 -0.49 -9.33
CA ARG A 36 6.17 0.74 -10.09
C ARG A 36 5.53 0.68 -11.48
N THR A 37 5.56 -0.48 -12.13
CA THR A 37 4.94 -0.67 -13.44
C THR A 37 3.41 -0.50 -13.38
N HIS A 38 2.76 -1.10 -12.38
CA HIS A 38 1.32 -0.94 -12.16
C HIS A 38 0.93 0.51 -11.80
N GLU A 39 1.71 1.15 -10.93
CA GLU A 39 1.50 2.56 -10.57
C GLU A 39 1.58 3.45 -11.81
N VAL A 40 2.64 3.34 -12.61
CA VAL A 40 2.84 4.12 -13.83
C VAL A 40 1.73 3.86 -14.85
N ARG A 41 1.26 2.62 -14.99
CA ARG A 41 0.16 2.27 -15.90
C ARG A 41 -1.17 2.89 -15.50
N SER A 42 -1.39 3.15 -14.20
CA SER A 42 -2.61 3.79 -13.70
C SER A 42 -2.66 5.30 -13.95
N VAL A 43 -1.50 5.98 -14.02
CA VAL A 43 -1.41 7.44 -14.20
C VAL A 43 -2.14 7.96 -15.45
N PRO A 44 -1.91 7.44 -16.67
CA PRO A 44 -2.60 7.95 -17.86
C PRO A 44 -4.11 7.72 -17.79
N LEU A 45 -4.57 6.61 -17.18
CA LEU A 45 -5.99 6.31 -17.02
C LEU A 45 -6.68 7.36 -16.15
N VAL A 46 -6.06 7.75 -15.03
CA VAL A 46 -6.57 8.80 -14.14
C VAL A 46 -6.54 10.16 -14.85
N PHE A 47 -5.48 10.46 -15.59
CA PHE A 47 -5.37 11.72 -16.34
C PHE A 47 -6.49 11.89 -17.37
N PHE A 48 -6.75 10.86 -18.20
CA PHE A 48 -7.84 10.90 -19.17
C PHE A 48 -9.22 10.94 -18.50
N ALA A 49 -9.40 10.24 -17.37
CA ALA A 49 -10.64 10.32 -16.60
C ALA A 49 -10.90 11.75 -16.09
N MET A 50 -9.87 12.44 -15.60
CA MET A 50 -9.98 13.83 -15.15
C MET A 50 -10.30 14.78 -16.31
N LEU A 51 -9.63 14.62 -17.45
CA LEU A 51 -9.91 15.43 -18.64
C LEU A 51 -11.36 15.25 -19.13
N ALA A 52 -11.83 14.01 -19.19
CA ALA A 52 -13.22 13.70 -19.53
C ALA A 52 -14.21 14.26 -18.49
N ALA A 53 -13.86 14.25 -17.19
CA ALA A 53 -14.70 14.81 -16.14
C ALA A 53 -14.86 16.33 -16.27
N VAL A 54 -13.77 17.05 -16.58
CA VAL A 54 -13.83 18.50 -16.84
C VAL A 54 -14.71 18.79 -18.07
N GLY A 55 -14.54 18.03 -19.16
CA GLY A 55 -15.38 18.16 -20.35
C GLY A 55 -16.86 17.89 -20.08
N ALA A 56 -17.17 16.81 -19.36
CA ALA A 56 -18.53 16.45 -18.98
C ALA A 56 -19.17 17.53 -18.10
N PHE A 57 -18.42 18.07 -17.14
CA PHE A 57 -18.88 19.16 -16.28
C PHE A 57 -19.24 20.41 -17.10
N LEU A 58 -18.35 20.85 -18.00
CA LEU A 58 -18.62 22.00 -18.87
C LEU A 58 -19.85 21.77 -19.76
N ALA A 59 -19.98 20.60 -20.37
CA ALA A 59 -21.13 20.25 -21.20
C ALA A 59 -22.44 20.30 -20.40
N LEU A 60 -22.47 19.72 -19.20
CA LEU A 60 -23.65 19.75 -18.34
C LEU A 60 -23.99 21.15 -17.86
N CYS A 61 -23.00 21.99 -17.54
CA CYS A 61 -23.22 23.39 -17.20
C CYS A 61 -23.83 24.18 -18.36
N ILE A 62 -23.28 24.04 -19.57
CA ILE A 62 -23.79 24.72 -20.77
C ILE A 62 -25.23 24.26 -21.06
N GLY A 63 -25.48 22.95 -21.03
CA GLY A 63 -26.82 22.39 -21.21
C GLY A 63 -27.81 22.89 -20.14
N GLY A 64 -27.38 22.97 -18.88
CA GLY A 64 -28.19 23.48 -17.79
C GLY A 64 -28.58 24.94 -17.95
N VAL A 65 -27.64 25.79 -18.40
CA VAL A 65 -27.93 27.21 -18.70
C VAL A 65 -28.89 27.33 -19.89
N LEU A 66 -28.69 26.55 -20.95
CA LEU A 66 -29.57 26.55 -22.13
C LEU A 66 -31.01 26.13 -21.79
N CYS A 67 -31.21 25.24 -20.81
CA CYS A 67 -32.55 24.86 -20.34
C CYS A 67 -33.36 26.03 -19.76
N CYS A 68 -32.70 27.12 -19.34
CA CYS A 68 -33.35 28.28 -18.75
C CYS A 68 -33.75 29.35 -19.79
N ILE A 69 -33.58 29.07 -21.09
CA ILE A 69 -33.87 30.03 -22.17
C ILE A 69 -35.14 29.59 -22.91
N ASP A 70 -36.14 30.48 -22.97
CA ASP A 70 -37.50 30.15 -23.45
C ASP A 70 -37.64 29.89 -24.97
N ASN A 71 -36.56 30.01 -25.76
CA ASN A 71 -36.59 29.92 -27.23
C ASN A 71 -35.67 28.82 -27.80
N VAL A 72 -35.48 27.72 -27.07
CA VAL A 72 -34.51 26.67 -27.43
C VAL A 72 -35.19 25.32 -27.48
N VAL A 73 -34.98 24.55 -28.55
CA VAL A 73 -35.58 23.22 -28.70
C VAL A 73 -34.81 22.21 -27.86
N PHE A 74 -35.36 21.82 -26.72
CA PHE A 74 -34.70 20.97 -25.72
C PHE A 74 -34.00 19.74 -26.31
N LEU A 75 -34.65 18.98 -27.18
CA LEU A 75 -34.09 17.71 -27.66
C LEU A 75 -32.85 17.90 -28.56
N SER A 76 -32.95 18.74 -29.58
CA SER A 76 -31.93 18.92 -30.61
C SER A 76 -30.85 19.95 -30.25
N GLU A 77 -31.20 20.97 -29.47
CA GLU A 77 -30.32 22.10 -29.17
C GLU A 77 -29.69 22.02 -27.76
N ILE A 78 -30.24 21.18 -26.87
CA ILE A 78 -29.76 21.06 -25.49
C ILE A 78 -29.35 19.63 -25.14
N PHE A 79 -30.28 18.68 -25.27
CA PHE A 79 -30.09 17.33 -24.81
C PHE A 79 -29.06 16.56 -25.65
N LEU A 80 -29.27 16.47 -26.97
CA LEU A 80 -28.33 15.81 -27.89
C LEU A 80 -26.90 16.39 -27.83
N PRO A 81 -26.68 17.72 -27.87
CA PRO A 81 -25.34 18.28 -27.94
C PRO A 81 -24.60 18.36 -26.60
N PHE A 82 -25.32 18.49 -25.47
CA PHE A 82 -24.69 18.80 -24.18
C PHE A 82 -25.00 17.76 -23.09
N ILE A 83 -26.27 17.50 -22.83
CA ILE A 83 -26.68 16.64 -21.69
C ILE A 83 -26.32 15.17 -21.96
N LEU A 84 -26.66 14.65 -23.14
CA LEU A 84 -26.43 13.25 -23.50
C LEU A 84 -24.93 12.92 -23.57
N PRO A 85 -24.05 13.71 -24.22
CA PRO A 85 -22.60 13.48 -24.21
C PRO A 85 -22.01 13.61 -22.81
N GLY A 86 -22.52 14.53 -21.99
CA GLY A 86 -22.13 14.67 -20.58
C GLY A 86 -22.42 13.40 -19.78
N ILE A 87 -23.62 12.84 -19.89
CA ILE A 87 -24.00 11.58 -19.22
C ILE A 87 -23.19 10.40 -19.75
N LEU A 88 -23.02 10.27 -21.07
CA LEU A 88 -22.21 9.20 -21.67
C LEU A 88 -20.74 9.28 -21.22
N SER A 89 -20.21 10.48 -21.03
CA SER A 89 -18.85 10.68 -20.51
C SER A 89 -18.70 10.16 -19.08
N LEU A 90 -19.74 10.23 -18.24
CA LEU A 90 -19.70 9.66 -16.88
C LEU A 90 -19.48 8.15 -16.90
N LEU A 91 -20.07 7.42 -17.86
CA LEU A 91 -19.84 5.99 -18.02
C LEU A 91 -18.38 5.70 -18.41
N LEU A 92 -17.82 6.48 -19.33
CA LEU A 92 -16.41 6.36 -19.72
C LEU A 92 -15.46 6.65 -18.56
N ILE A 93 -15.73 7.72 -17.79
CA ILE A 93 -14.97 8.07 -16.59
C ILE A 93 -15.00 6.93 -15.58
N ALA A 94 -16.18 6.38 -15.30
CA ALA A 94 -16.33 5.26 -14.38
C ALA A 94 -15.53 4.03 -14.83
N LEU A 95 -15.52 3.73 -16.14
CA LEU A 95 -14.72 2.64 -16.70
C LEU A 95 -13.21 2.88 -16.52
N LEU A 96 -12.73 4.08 -16.85
CA LEU A 96 -11.32 4.45 -16.72
C LEU A 96 -10.85 4.39 -15.26
N LEU A 97 -11.65 4.93 -14.34
CA LEU A 97 -11.36 4.88 -12.90
C LEU A 97 -11.37 3.45 -12.37
N ARG A 98 -12.27 2.58 -12.85
CA ARG A 98 -12.29 1.16 -12.47
C ARG A 98 -11.03 0.43 -12.93
N LEU A 99 -10.53 0.72 -14.13
CA LEU A 99 -9.28 0.15 -14.63
C LEU A 99 -8.08 0.66 -13.83
N ALA A 100 -8.00 1.97 -13.57
CA ALA A 100 -6.95 2.55 -12.73
C ALA A 100 -6.96 1.94 -11.31
N TRP A 101 -8.14 1.80 -10.73
CA TRP A 101 -8.32 1.17 -9.42
C TRP A 101 -7.84 -0.28 -9.40
N LYS A 102 -8.07 -1.05 -10.48
CA LYS A 102 -7.59 -2.43 -10.58
C LYS A 102 -6.06 -2.49 -10.54
N GLU A 103 -5.38 -1.63 -11.28
CA GLU A 103 -3.91 -1.55 -11.30
C GLU A 103 -3.37 -1.14 -9.92
N GLN A 104 -3.94 -0.10 -9.30
CA GLN A 104 -3.54 0.34 -7.96
C GLN A 104 -3.80 -0.73 -6.89
N LYS A 105 -4.90 -1.47 -7.00
CA LYS A 105 -5.19 -2.58 -6.08
C LYS A 105 -4.15 -3.69 -6.18
N LEU A 106 -3.70 -4.03 -7.40
CA LEU A 106 -2.62 -5.02 -7.60
C LEU A 106 -1.29 -4.53 -7.02
N ALA A 107 -0.94 -3.27 -7.24
CA ALA A 107 0.24 -2.65 -6.64
C ALA A 107 0.19 -2.73 -5.10
N ALA A 108 -0.95 -2.35 -4.51
CA ALA A 108 -1.15 -2.39 -3.05
C ALA A 108 -1.07 -3.82 -2.49
N GLN A 109 -1.60 -4.82 -3.19
CA GLN A 109 -1.50 -6.23 -2.79
C GLN A 109 -0.06 -6.72 -2.78
N LYS A 110 0.72 -6.41 -3.83
CA LYS A 110 2.14 -6.77 -3.92
C LYS A 110 2.96 -6.08 -2.83
N GLN A 111 2.69 -4.80 -2.58
CA GLN A 111 3.34 -4.05 -1.51
C GLN A 111 3.01 -4.63 -0.13
N GLN A 112 1.75 -5.00 0.11
CA GLN A 112 1.33 -5.66 1.34
C GLN A 112 2.01 -7.01 1.53
N ARG A 113 2.26 -7.76 0.44
CA ARG A 113 3.00 -9.03 0.50
C ARG A 113 4.44 -8.83 0.99
N ILE A 114 5.13 -7.81 0.46
CA ILE A 114 6.48 -7.46 0.92
C ILE A 114 6.45 -7.03 2.38
N ALA A 115 5.50 -6.18 2.77
CA ALA A 115 5.34 -5.69 4.14
C ALA A 115 5.11 -6.85 5.12
N ALA A 116 4.25 -7.80 4.77
CA ALA A 116 4.02 -8.99 5.57
C ALA A 116 5.31 -9.83 5.68
N SER A 117 6.03 -10.08 4.60
CA SER A 117 7.32 -10.80 4.64
C SER A 117 8.31 -10.12 5.60
N CYS A 118 8.44 -8.80 5.53
CA CYS A 118 9.33 -8.05 6.42
C CYS A 118 8.95 -8.21 7.89
N TYR A 119 7.66 -8.17 8.19
CA TYR A 119 7.15 -8.41 9.54
C TYR A 119 7.44 -9.84 10.01
N PHE A 120 7.13 -10.86 9.22
CA PHE A 120 7.36 -12.25 9.62
C PHE A 120 8.84 -12.62 9.74
N GLU A 121 9.71 -12.02 8.92
CA GLU A 121 11.16 -12.16 9.07
C GLU A 121 11.67 -11.55 10.38
N SER A 122 11.12 -10.39 10.75
CA SER A 122 11.42 -9.73 12.03
C SER A 122 10.93 -10.59 13.20
N LEU A 123 9.70 -11.08 13.12
CA LEU A 123 9.09 -11.96 14.12
C LEU A 123 9.84 -13.28 14.27
N ALA A 124 10.30 -13.86 13.15
CA ALA A 124 11.09 -15.09 13.15
C ALA A 124 12.41 -14.87 13.92
N LEU A 125 13.10 -13.74 13.70
CA LEU A 125 14.27 -13.38 14.51
C LEU A 125 13.90 -13.26 15.98
N CYS A 126 12.85 -12.51 16.34
CA CYS A 126 12.42 -12.35 17.73
C CYS A 126 12.18 -13.71 18.42
N ARG A 127 11.59 -14.68 17.72
CA ARG A 127 11.34 -16.03 18.25
C ARG A 127 12.60 -16.87 18.46
N THR A 128 13.71 -16.55 17.82
CA THR A 128 14.98 -17.27 18.05
C THR A 128 15.63 -16.92 19.40
N TYR A 129 15.25 -15.78 20.00
CA TYR A 129 15.70 -15.40 21.34
C TYR A 129 14.91 -16.20 22.39
N LYS A 130 15.56 -17.22 22.96
CA LYS A 130 14.94 -18.14 23.94
C LYS A 130 14.61 -17.50 25.30
N SER A 131 15.21 -16.36 25.64
CA SER A 131 14.92 -15.60 26.87
C SER A 131 15.18 -14.11 26.62
N GLY A 132 14.14 -13.28 26.79
CA GLY A 132 14.18 -11.84 26.54
C GLY A 132 13.83 -11.42 25.11
N ALA A 133 13.05 -10.34 24.97
CA ALA A 133 12.83 -9.71 23.67
C ALA A 133 14.17 -9.20 23.09
N PRO A 134 14.41 -9.30 21.76
CA PRO A 134 15.61 -8.74 21.18
C PRO A 134 15.66 -7.23 21.44
N SER A 135 16.86 -6.71 21.72
CA SER A 135 17.05 -5.26 21.85
C SER A 135 16.53 -4.55 20.59
N VAL A 136 15.81 -3.43 20.76
CA VAL A 136 15.28 -2.64 19.64
C VAL A 136 16.40 -2.28 18.66
N LYS A 137 17.59 -1.93 19.16
CA LYS A 137 18.79 -1.68 18.35
C LYS A 137 19.23 -2.89 17.52
N GLY A 138 19.31 -4.08 18.12
CA GLY A 138 19.65 -5.30 17.40
C GLY A 138 18.64 -5.61 16.30
N LEU A 139 17.36 -5.39 16.57
CA LEU A 139 16.29 -5.57 15.61
C LEU A 139 16.35 -4.54 14.47
N VAL A 140 16.61 -3.26 14.78
CA VAL A 140 16.81 -2.19 13.78
C VAL A 140 17.93 -2.55 12.81
N ASN A 141 19.10 -2.94 13.35
CA ASN A 141 20.27 -3.30 12.54
C ASN A 141 19.95 -4.49 11.62
N PHE A 142 19.32 -5.53 12.15
CA PHE A 142 18.92 -6.70 11.36
C PHE A 142 17.93 -6.35 10.25
N ILE A 143 16.92 -5.52 10.55
CA ILE A 143 15.93 -5.13 9.54
C ILE A 143 16.60 -4.35 8.41
N GLN A 144 17.52 -3.44 8.74
CA GLN A 144 18.23 -2.65 7.73
C GLN A 144 19.22 -3.47 6.90
N SER A 145 19.90 -4.47 7.49
CA SER A 145 20.91 -5.27 6.79
C SER A 145 20.33 -6.44 5.99
N GLU A 146 19.37 -7.16 6.58
CA GLU A 146 18.89 -8.45 6.04
C GLU A 146 17.47 -8.35 5.44
N ILE A 147 16.57 -7.58 6.04
CA ILE A 147 15.16 -7.59 5.66
C ILE A 147 14.86 -6.59 4.53
N LEU A 148 15.42 -5.37 4.63
CA LEU A 148 15.23 -4.29 3.66
C LEU A 148 16.37 -4.28 2.63
N PRO A 149 16.11 -4.65 1.37
CA PRO A 149 17.13 -4.59 0.33
C PRO A 149 17.72 -3.18 0.17
N SER A 150 19.04 -3.09 0.01
CA SER A 150 19.72 -1.80 -0.28
C SER A 150 19.18 -1.10 -1.52
N GLY A 151 18.70 -1.85 -2.52
CA GLY A 151 18.11 -1.32 -3.76
C GLY A 151 16.71 -0.70 -3.60
N PHE A 152 16.10 -0.79 -2.41
CA PHE A 152 14.82 -0.13 -2.17
C PHE A 152 15.00 1.39 -2.10
N SER A 153 14.14 2.12 -2.81
CA SER A 153 14.08 3.59 -2.68
C SER A 153 13.63 3.98 -1.27
N LYS A 154 14.06 5.16 -0.77
CA LYS A 154 13.63 5.69 0.54
C LYS A 154 12.11 5.72 0.69
N ARG A 155 11.40 6.17 -0.36
CA ARG A 155 9.92 6.21 -0.42
C ARG A 155 9.32 4.81 -0.27
N PHE A 156 9.90 3.84 -0.97
CA PHE A 156 9.42 2.46 -0.90
C PHE A 156 9.66 1.82 0.47
N LYS A 157 10.86 2.01 1.06
CA LYS A 157 11.17 1.58 2.44
C LYS A 157 10.16 2.15 3.44
N PHE A 158 9.89 3.46 3.36
CA PHE A 158 8.92 4.12 4.22
C PHE A 158 7.52 3.49 4.09
N ALA A 159 7.07 3.27 2.86
CA ALA A 159 5.74 2.76 2.58
C ALA A 159 5.58 1.29 3.01
N VAL A 160 6.59 0.45 2.78
CA VAL A 160 6.63 -0.95 3.24
C VAL A 160 6.61 -1.03 4.76
N LEU A 161 7.48 -0.28 5.46
CA LEU A 161 7.53 -0.28 6.93
C LEU A 161 6.23 0.25 7.55
N THR A 162 5.60 1.22 6.91
CA THR A 162 4.29 1.72 7.35
C THR A 162 3.21 0.65 7.21
N GLN A 163 3.20 -0.11 6.12
CA GLN A 163 2.25 -1.21 5.92
C GLN A 163 2.58 -2.45 6.75
N ALA A 164 3.83 -2.63 7.16
CA ALA A 164 4.30 -3.76 7.95
C ALA A 164 3.93 -3.63 9.45
N LYS A 165 3.26 -2.55 9.86
CA LYS A 165 2.79 -2.37 11.22
C LYS A 165 1.89 -3.55 11.64
N PRO A 166 2.15 -4.20 12.79
CA PRO A 166 1.37 -5.35 13.25
C PRO A 166 -0.12 -5.02 13.34
N SER A 167 -0.47 -3.84 13.85
CA SER A 167 -1.85 -3.35 13.96
C SER A 167 -2.59 -3.28 12.62
N LEU A 168 -1.89 -3.00 11.51
CA LEU A 168 -2.46 -3.00 10.16
C LEU A 168 -2.53 -4.41 9.55
N LEU A 169 -1.53 -5.25 9.83
CA LEU A 169 -1.49 -6.64 9.38
C LEU A 169 -2.55 -7.50 10.08
N THR A 170 -2.81 -7.28 11.38
CA THR A 170 -3.89 -7.94 12.14
C THR A 170 -5.26 -7.70 11.51
N LYS A 171 -5.54 -6.48 11.04
CA LYS A 171 -6.82 -6.16 10.39
C LYS A 171 -6.96 -6.78 9.00
N LYS A 172 -5.87 -6.88 8.24
CA LYS A 172 -5.93 -7.31 6.83
C LYS A 172 -5.70 -8.81 6.61
N ILE A 173 -4.94 -9.46 7.49
CA ILE A 173 -4.49 -10.86 7.34
C ILE A 173 -4.86 -11.69 8.59
N GLN A 174 -5.72 -11.17 9.47
CA GLN A 174 -6.17 -11.87 10.69
C GLN A 174 -5.02 -12.36 11.58
N LEU A 175 -3.92 -11.60 11.62
CA LEU A 175 -2.73 -11.94 12.39
C LEU A 175 -3.02 -11.90 13.89
N THR A 176 -2.77 -13.01 14.59
CA THR A 176 -2.82 -13.06 16.06
C THR A 176 -1.73 -12.17 16.66
N LYS A 177 -2.09 -11.35 17.66
CA LYS A 177 -1.12 -10.52 18.37
C LYS A 177 0.01 -11.37 18.95
N THR A 178 1.24 -10.89 18.80
CA THR A 178 2.42 -11.54 19.41
C THR A 178 3.02 -10.64 20.47
N PRO A 179 3.73 -11.18 21.47
CA PRO A 179 4.39 -10.37 22.51
C PRO A 179 5.52 -9.48 21.94
N PHE A 180 5.93 -9.70 20.69
CA PHE A 180 6.99 -8.94 20.03
C PHE A 180 6.48 -7.81 19.13
N ASP A 181 5.15 -7.67 18.98
CA ASP A 181 4.54 -6.71 18.05
C ASP A 181 5.01 -5.28 18.34
N GLU A 182 5.03 -4.88 19.61
CA GLU A 182 5.43 -3.54 20.06
C GLU A 182 6.92 -3.27 19.79
N THR A 183 7.80 -4.24 20.07
CA THR A 183 9.24 -4.13 19.79
C THR A 183 9.49 -4.01 18.28
N ILE A 184 8.79 -4.79 17.46
CA ILE A 184 8.90 -4.76 16.00
C ILE A 184 8.38 -3.42 15.46
N GLU A 185 7.23 -2.94 15.96
CA GLU A 185 6.67 -1.66 15.54
C GLU A 185 7.58 -0.47 15.92
N THR A 186 8.21 -0.53 17.09
CA THR A 186 9.19 0.46 17.54
C THR A 186 10.41 0.46 16.62
N ALA A 187 10.97 -0.71 16.29
CA ALA A 187 12.09 -0.81 15.36
C ALA A 187 11.73 -0.29 13.95
N PHE A 188 10.55 -0.62 13.42
CA PHE A 188 10.07 -0.10 12.14
C PHE A 188 9.88 1.42 12.17
N SER A 189 9.33 1.95 13.25
CA SER A 189 9.11 3.39 13.42
C SER A 189 10.44 4.14 13.46
N HIS A 190 11.42 3.64 14.20
CA HIS A 190 12.76 4.21 14.28
C HIS A 190 13.46 4.25 12.92
N ILE A 191 13.44 3.15 12.16
CA ILE A 191 14.02 3.11 10.81
C ILE A 191 13.32 4.14 9.91
N ARG A 192 11.99 4.18 9.98
CA ARG A 192 11.17 5.05 9.13
C ARG A 192 11.46 6.53 9.37
N GLU A 193 11.60 6.93 10.63
CA GLU A 193 11.95 8.29 11.04
C GLU A 193 13.37 8.66 10.55
N GLY A 194 14.31 7.71 10.61
CA GLY A 194 15.68 7.90 10.13
C GLY A 194 15.86 7.96 8.60
N LEU A 195 14.85 7.64 7.78
CA LEU A 195 15.04 7.57 6.32
C LEU A 195 15.32 8.93 5.65
N TYR A 196 14.79 10.01 6.22
CA TYR A 196 14.80 11.36 5.64
C TYR A 196 15.60 12.37 6.45
N LEU A 197 16.27 11.94 7.52
CA LEU A 197 17.13 12.80 8.32
C LEU A 197 18.42 13.16 7.58
N SER A 198 18.97 14.33 7.90
CA SER A 198 20.33 14.71 7.54
C SER A 198 21.36 13.89 8.35
N GLU A 199 22.62 13.86 7.94
CA GLU A 199 23.65 13.08 8.64
C GLU A 199 23.85 13.48 10.11
N SER A 200 23.72 14.77 10.43
CA SER A 200 23.78 15.25 11.82
C SER A 200 22.61 14.75 12.65
N GLU A 201 21.39 14.86 12.11
CA GLU A 201 20.17 14.40 12.78
C GLU A 201 20.13 12.87 12.91
N GLN A 202 20.68 12.16 11.92
CA GLN A 202 20.81 10.70 11.94
C GLN A 202 21.71 10.24 13.09
N ARG A 203 22.86 10.90 13.30
CA ARG A 203 23.75 10.61 14.43
C ARG A 203 23.06 10.79 15.78
N ASP A 204 22.25 11.84 15.92
CA ASP A 204 21.53 12.09 17.17
C ASP A 204 20.33 11.15 17.36
N HIS A 205 19.70 10.74 16.25
CA HIS A 205 18.65 9.71 16.24
C HIS A 205 19.19 8.34 16.67
N ASP A 206 20.33 7.93 16.13
CA ASP A 206 20.99 6.67 16.48
C ASP A 206 21.47 6.68 17.95
N LYS A 207 21.98 7.82 18.44
CA LYS A 207 22.35 7.98 19.87
C LYS A 207 21.16 7.81 20.82
N LYS A 208 19.94 8.23 20.44
CA LYS A 208 18.75 8.02 21.27
C LYS A 208 18.48 6.52 21.45
N LEU A 209 18.63 5.76 20.37
CA LEU A 209 18.49 4.30 20.40
C LEU A 209 19.55 3.63 21.30
N ASP A 210 20.77 4.16 21.29
CA ASP A 210 21.88 3.69 22.12
C ASP A 210 21.66 3.98 23.60
N ASN A 211 21.10 5.15 23.92
CA ASN A 211 20.77 5.52 25.29
C ASN A 211 19.62 4.67 25.84
N GLU A 212 18.57 4.45 25.04
CA GLU A 212 17.42 3.61 25.42
C GLU A 212 17.81 2.15 25.65
N ALA A 213 18.74 1.61 24.85
CA ALA A 213 19.27 0.26 25.01
C ALA A 213 20.10 0.09 26.31
N ASN A 214 20.73 1.16 26.79
CA ASN A 214 21.54 1.15 28.01
C ASN A 214 20.73 1.41 29.30
N THR A 215 19.50 1.93 29.18
CA THR A 215 18.59 2.18 30.32
C THR A 215 17.54 1.09 30.56
N SER A 216 17.42 0.10 29.68
CA SER A 216 16.49 -1.02 29.89
C SER A 216 17.00 -1.94 31.01
N PRO A 217 16.22 -2.23 32.07
CA PRO A 217 16.68 -3.09 33.16
C PRO A 217 17.01 -4.47 32.59
N LYS A 218 18.18 -5.01 32.94
CA LYS A 218 18.47 -6.43 32.76
C LYS A 218 17.49 -7.22 33.63
N GLY A 219 16.38 -7.65 33.04
CA GLY A 219 15.44 -8.61 33.62
C GLY A 219 15.92 -10.03 33.37
#